data_AF-A0A9Q1HGQ2-F1
#
_entry.id   AF-A0A9Q1HGQ2-F1
#
_cell.length_a   1.000
_cell.length_b   1.000
_cell.length_c   1.000
_cell.angle_alpha   90.00
_cell.angle_beta   90.00
_cell.angle_gamma   90.00
#
_symmetry.space_group_name_H-M   'P 1'
#
loop_
_entity.id
_entity.type
_entity.pdbx_description
1 polymer ?
#
loop_
_entity_poly.entity_id
_entity_poly.type
_entity_poly.pdbx_seq_one_letter_code
_entity_poly.pdbx_strand_id
1 'polypeptide(L)'
;MSAQQPNQAVPQAQGHVPQQATEGQTPSGTTQATQQQHNDPIYKAKLHMCQLKECMAKLMKVAAASFQNAVDSESKAKEDPGQAQFDKCLEDFYALCDHIEIDLKLSLECAYHHAESHRRTPHPAPGKPNSLDNQTYSQLISTVKTQISCAQEVHDLLMECSKRLEERKT
;
A
#
# COMPACT_ATOMS: atom_id res chain seq x y z
N MET A 1 58.14 -7.36 -39.98
CA MET A 1 59.26 -6.40 -40.03
C MET A 1 58.65 -5.01 -39.98
N SER A 2 59.09 -4.25 -38.97
CA SER A 2 58.52 -2.98 -38.49
C SER A 2 58.96 -1.76 -39.29
N ALA A 3 58.39 -0.60 -38.89
CA ALA A 3 58.71 0.81 -39.21
C ALA A 3 57.84 1.40 -40.34
N GLN A 4 57.31 2.62 -40.28
CA GLN A 4 57.75 3.83 -39.59
C GLN A 4 56.60 4.88 -39.59
N GLN A 5 56.43 5.63 -38.50
CA GLN A 5 55.81 6.98 -38.47
C GLN A 5 56.97 7.98 -38.21
N PRO A 6 56.93 9.29 -38.61
CA PRO A 6 56.14 10.29 -37.84
C PRO A 6 55.74 11.64 -38.54
N ASN A 7 54.88 12.42 -37.85
CA ASN A 7 54.76 13.92 -37.76
C ASN A 7 54.40 14.79 -39.02
N GLN A 8 53.71 15.94 -39.02
CA GLN A 8 53.31 16.95 -37.99
C GLN A 8 52.31 18.01 -38.60
N ALA A 9 51.54 18.73 -37.74
CA ALA A 9 51.05 20.14 -37.79
C ALA A 9 49.84 20.64 -38.67
N VAL A 10 48.62 20.75 -38.08
CA VAL A 10 47.76 21.93 -37.67
C VAL A 10 47.99 23.33 -38.35
N PRO A 11 47.04 24.34 -38.41
CA PRO A 11 45.54 24.43 -38.35
C PRO A 11 44.86 25.31 -39.45
N GLN A 12 43.53 25.26 -39.61
CA GLN A 12 42.76 26.49 -39.95
C GLN A 12 41.33 26.46 -39.38
N ALA A 13 40.90 27.63 -38.91
CA ALA A 13 39.77 27.90 -38.02
C ALA A 13 38.51 28.44 -38.74
N GLN A 14 37.48 28.71 -37.91
CA GLN A 14 36.18 29.37 -38.15
C GLN A 14 35.04 28.42 -38.54
N GLY A 15 33.94 28.30 -37.79
CA GLY A 15 33.52 28.95 -36.55
C GLY A 15 32.06 28.58 -36.26
N HIS A 16 31.71 28.35 -34.99
CA HIS A 16 30.40 28.66 -34.44
C HIS A 16 30.47 28.71 -32.90
N VAL A 17 29.65 29.62 -32.39
CA VAL A 17 29.55 30.23 -31.06
C VAL A 17 28.96 29.29 -29.98
N PRO A 18 29.04 29.67 -28.68
CA PRO A 18 29.25 28.74 -27.55
C PRO A 18 28.00 28.49 -26.67
N GLN A 19 28.20 27.59 -25.68
CA GLN A 19 27.49 27.50 -24.38
C GLN A 19 26.07 26.87 -24.46
N GLN A 20 25.69 25.89 -23.65
CA GLN A 20 25.97 25.74 -22.23
C GLN A 20 25.68 24.29 -21.80
N ALA A 21 26.66 23.65 -21.17
CA ALA A 21 26.45 22.47 -20.34
C ALA A 21 26.00 22.94 -18.96
N THR A 22 24.92 22.39 -18.42
CA THR A 22 24.81 22.18 -16.97
C THR A 22 23.88 21.00 -16.70
N GLU A 23 24.46 20.04 -15.99
CA GLU A 23 23.88 18.81 -15.44
C GLU A 23 22.64 19.08 -14.57
N GLY A 24 21.74 18.09 -14.54
CA GLY A 24 20.57 18.09 -13.65
C GLY A 24 19.53 17.03 -14.01
N GLN A 25 19.95 15.78 -14.27
CA GLN A 25 19.01 14.66 -14.27
C GLN A 25 18.69 14.30 -12.82
N THR A 26 17.52 14.72 -12.34
CA THR A 26 16.88 14.16 -11.15
C THR A 26 16.06 12.93 -11.54
N PRO A 27 16.42 11.71 -11.11
CA PRO A 27 15.55 10.55 -11.23
C PRO A 27 14.52 10.59 -10.10
N SER A 28 13.47 11.40 -10.26
CA SER A 28 12.36 11.47 -9.31
C SER A 28 11.13 10.84 -9.94
N GLY A 29 11.01 9.50 -9.89
CA GLY A 29 9.84 8.85 -10.47
C GLY A 29 9.84 7.33 -10.40
N THR A 30 10.13 6.72 -9.25
CA THR A 30 9.89 5.26 -9.10
C THR A 30 9.64 4.79 -7.66
N THR A 31 9.46 5.67 -6.69
CA THR A 31 9.34 5.27 -5.27
C THR A 31 7.92 4.93 -4.80
N GLN A 32 6.88 5.14 -5.60
CA GLN A 32 5.50 4.93 -5.11
C GLN A 32 5.06 3.46 -5.08
N ALA A 33 5.65 2.57 -5.88
CA ALA A 33 5.22 1.17 -5.92
C ALA A 33 5.74 0.34 -4.71
N THR A 34 6.92 0.66 -4.18
CA THR A 34 7.54 -0.16 -3.12
C THR A 34 6.98 0.14 -1.73
N GLN A 35 6.45 1.34 -1.49
CA GLN A 35 5.92 1.71 -0.17
C GLN A 35 4.53 1.14 0.11
N GLN A 36 3.80 0.76 -0.94
CA GLN A 36 2.44 0.20 -0.82
C GLN A 36 2.45 -1.25 -0.33
N GLN A 37 3.51 -2.03 -0.59
CA GLN A 37 3.59 -3.43 -0.13
C GLN A 37 3.80 -3.58 1.38
N HIS A 38 4.51 -2.65 2.04
CA HIS A 38 4.76 -2.75 3.49
C HIS A 38 3.49 -2.46 4.34
N ASN A 39 2.47 -1.84 3.75
CA ASN A 39 1.22 -1.51 4.42
C ASN A 39 0.00 -2.17 3.76
N ASP A 40 0.20 -3.23 2.97
CA ASP A 40 -0.89 -3.99 2.40
C ASP A 40 -1.57 -4.83 3.50
N PRO A 41 -2.86 -4.59 3.81
CA PRO A 41 -3.59 -5.36 4.81
C PRO A 41 -3.64 -6.86 4.49
N ILE A 42 -3.62 -7.27 3.21
CA ILE A 42 -3.59 -8.70 2.86
C ILE A 42 -2.27 -9.33 3.28
N TYR A 43 -1.16 -8.63 3.05
CA TYR A 43 0.15 -9.11 3.46
C TYR A 43 0.25 -9.24 4.99
N LYS A 44 -0.26 -8.24 5.72
CA LYS A 44 -0.32 -8.28 7.19
C LYS A 44 -1.18 -9.43 7.71
N ALA A 45 -2.37 -9.63 7.16
CA ALA A 45 -3.23 -10.76 7.51
C ALA A 45 -2.50 -12.11 7.30
N LYS A 46 -1.80 -12.28 6.17
CA LYS A 46 -1.01 -13.50 5.92
C LYS A 46 0.12 -13.70 6.91
N LEU A 47 0.83 -12.64 7.28
CA LEU A 47 1.88 -12.70 8.30
C LEU A 47 1.29 -13.08 9.66
N HIS A 48 0.18 -12.45 10.06
CA HIS A 48 -0.53 -12.76 11.30
C HIS A 48 -1.07 -14.20 11.29
N MET A 49 -1.53 -14.74 10.14
CA MET A 49 -1.92 -16.15 10.03
C MET A 49 -0.75 -17.12 10.28
N CYS A 50 0.45 -16.79 9.80
CA CYS A 50 1.65 -17.58 10.12
C CYS A 50 1.96 -17.53 11.62
N GLN A 51 1.90 -16.35 12.23
CA GLN A 51 2.11 -16.16 13.67
C GLN A 51 1.03 -16.84 14.52
N LEU A 52 -0.22 -16.87 14.06
CA LEU A 52 -1.33 -17.54 14.73
C LEU A 52 -1.07 -19.04 14.87
N LYS A 53 -0.52 -19.69 13.83
CA LYS A 53 -0.14 -21.10 13.89
C LYS A 53 0.92 -21.37 14.97
N GLU A 54 1.92 -20.50 15.06
CA GLU A 54 2.98 -20.59 16.06
C GLU A 54 2.45 -20.30 17.47
N CYS A 55 1.60 -19.28 17.61
CA CYS A 55 0.92 -18.93 18.85
C CYS A 55 0.05 -20.07 19.36
N MET A 56 -0.72 -20.72 18.48
CA MET A 56 -1.55 -21.87 18.82
C MET A 56 -0.71 -23.06 19.30
N ALA A 57 0.42 -23.34 18.63
CA ALA A 57 1.34 -24.39 19.07
C ALA A 57 1.95 -24.08 20.45
N LYS A 58 2.28 -22.81 20.72
CA LYS A 58 2.75 -22.35 22.04
C LYS A 58 1.65 -22.48 23.10
N LEU A 59 0.43 -22.05 22.79
CA LEU A 59 -0.72 -22.16 23.68
C LEU A 59 -0.98 -23.62 24.08
N MET A 60 -0.97 -24.55 23.12
CA MET A 60 -1.14 -25.98 23.42
C MET A 60 -0.03 -26.55 24.31
N LYS A 61 1.23 -26.14 24.10
CA LYS A 61 2.34 -26.55 24.96
C LYS A 61 2.19 -26.05 26.39
N VAL A 62 1.81 -24.77 26.54
CA VAL A 62 1.61 -24.16 27.86
C VAL A 62 0.39 -24.77 28.55
N ALA A 63 -0.70 -25.02 27.82
CA ALA A 63 -1.89 -25.69 28.34
C ALA A 63 -1.57 -27.10 28.86
N ALA A 64 -0.79 -27.89 28.10
CA ALA A 64 -0.38 -29.22 28.53
C ALA A 64 0.47 -29.19 29.80
N ALA A 65 1.43 -28.26 29.90
CA ALA A 65 2.27 -28.09 31.08
C ALA A 65 1.47 -27.61 32.30
N SER A 66 0.54 -26.67 32.10
CA SER A 66 -0.36 -26.19 33.15
C SER A 66 -1.27 -27.30 33.66
N PHE A 67 -1.81 -28.14 32.76
CA PHE A 67 -2.64 -29.28 33.16
C PHE A 67 -1.85 -30.33 33.96
N GLN A 68 -0.62 -30.66 33.55
CA GLN A 68 0.24 -31.57 34.32
C GLN A 68 0.54 -31.02 35.72
N ASN A 69 0.92 -29.74 35.81
CA ASN A 69 1.16 -29.10 37.11
C ASN A 69 -0.09 -29.06 38.01
N ALA A 70 -1.27 -28.87 37.42
CA ALA A 70 -2.54 -28.87 38.15
C ALA A 70 -2.91 -30.25 38.69
N VAL A 71 -2.60 -31.33 37.96
CA VAL A 71 -2.84 -32.72 38.40
C VAL A 71 -1.85 -33.14 39.49
N ASP A 72 -0.58 -32.76 39.38
CA ASP A 72 0.45 -33.09 40.38
C ASP A 72 0.32 -32.24 41.66
N SER A 73 -0.31 -31.06 41.58
CA SER A 73 -0.51 -30.14 42.70
C SER A 73 -1.90 -30.32 43.33
N GLU A 74 -2.15 -31.45 44.01
CA GLU A 74 -3.41 -31.71 44.73
C GLU A 74 -3.72 -30.69 45.87
N SER A 75 -2.79 -29.78 46.16
CA SER A 75 -2.99 -28.72 47.14
C SER A 75 -2.02 -27.57 46.87
N LYS A 76 -2.53 -26.41 46.43
CA LYS A 76 -2.36 -25.12 47.14
C LYS A 76 -2.98 -23.95 46.38
N ALA A 77 -3.75 -23.16 47.13
CA ALA A 77 -4.38 -21.89 46.77
C ALA A 77 -3.37 -20.74 46.59
N LYS A 78 -2.31 -20.95 45.80
CA LYS A 78 -1.34 -19.91 45.46
C LYS A 78 -1.25 -19.84 43.94
N GLU A 79 -1.45 -18.63 43.41
CA GLU A 79 -1.41 -18.27 41.99
C GLU A 79 -0.39 -19.13 41.23
N ASP A 80 -0.89 -20.07 40.42
CA ASP A 80 -0.04 -20.99 39.68
C ASP A 80 0.63 -20.22 38.52
N PRO A 81 1.96 -20.10 38.49
CA PRO A 81 2.66 -19.46 37.38
C PRO A 81 2.37 -20.15 36.04
N GLY A 82 1.94 -21.42 36.04
CA GLY A 82 1.43 -22.11 34.85
C GLY A 82 0.14 -21.49 34.29
N GLN A 83 -0.81 -21.17 35.17
CA GLN A 83 -2.07 -20.51 34.80
C GLN A 83 -1.84 -19.11 34.22
N ALA A 84 -1.01 -18.28 34.86
CA ALA A 84 -0.73 -16.93 34.36
C ALA A 84 -0.04 -16.93 32.97
N GLN A 85 0.82 -17.92 32.71
CA GLN A 85 1.43 -18.09 31.40
C GLN A 85 0.44 -18.58 30.35
N PHE A 86 -0.51 -19.43 30.73
CA PHE A 86 -1.61 -19.87 29.86
C PHE A 86 -2.50 -18.69 29.48
N ASP A 87 -2.96 -17.91 30.47
CA ASP A 87 -3.83 -16.75 30.25
C ASP A 87 -3.17 -15.74 29.30
N LYS A 88 -1.87 -15.48 29.47
CA LYS A 88 -1.11 -14.63 28.54
C LYS A 88 -1.05 -15.20 27.11
N CYS A 89 -0.78 -16.49 26.95
CA CYS A 89 -0.76 -17.09 25.61
C CYS A 89 -2.14 -17.09 24.95
N LEU A 90 -3.20 -17.17 25.76
CA LEU A 90 -4.57 -17.10 25.30
C LEU A 90 -4.94 -15.67 24.87
N GLU A 91 -4.53 -14.67 25.64
CA GLU A 91 -4.66 -13.24 25.28
C GLU A 91 -3.92 -12.93 23.97
N ASP A 92 -2.67 -13.37 23.82
CA ASP A 92 -1.88 -13.21 22.59
C ASP A 92 -2.58 -13.87 21.38
N PHE A 93 -3.26 -15.01 21.58
CA PHE A 93 -4.03 -15.69 20.53
C PHE A 93 -5.25 -14.87 20.10
N TYR A 94 -6.02 -14.34 21.04
CA TYR A 94 -7.19 -13.50 20.72
C TYR A 94 -6.78 -12.19 20.05
N ALA A 95 -5.72 -11.53 20.54
CA ALA A 95 -5.21 -10.32 19.92
C ALA A 95 -4.78 -10.53 18.46
N LEU A 96 -4.17 -11.68 18.14
CA LEU A 96 -3.85 -12.04 16.76
C LEU A 96 -5.10 -12.25 15.90
N CYS A 97 -6.15 -12.89 16.44
CA CYS A 97 -7.42 -13.05 15.73
C CYS A 97 -8.06 -11.69 15.41
N ASP A 98 -8.08 -10.77 16.37
CA ASP A 98 -8.63 -9.42 16.21
C ASP A 98 -7.87 -8.63 15.13
N HIS A 99 -6.53 -8.70 15.13
CA HIS A 99 -5.72 -8.06 14.10
C HIS A 99 -6.01 -8.62 12.70
N ILE A 100 -6.16 -9.95 12.57
CA ILE A 100 -6.52 -10.58 11.28
C ILE A 100 -7.89 -10.09 10.82
N GLU A 101 -8.88 -10.02 11.72
CA GLU A 101 -10.22 -9.53 11.39
C GLU A 101 -10.18 -8.07 10.88
N ILE A 102 -9.42 -7.21 11.57
CA ILE A 102 -9.26 -5.80 11.19
C ILE A 102 -8.58 -5.69 9.82
N ASP A 103 -7.48 -6.42 9.61
CA ASP A 103 -6.77 -6.41 8.33
C ASP A 103 -7.68 -6.86 7.17
N LEU A 104 -8.50 -7.90 7.37
CA LEU A 104 -9.43 -8.39 6.34
C LEU A 104 -10.55 -7.38 6.05
N LYS A 105 -11.13 -6.76 7.08
CA LYS A 105 -12.13 -5.69 6.91
C LYS A 105 -11.55 -4.50 6.16
N LEU A 106 -10.35 -4.07 6.54
CA LEU A 106 -9.66 -2.96 5.87
C LEU A 106 -9.34 -3.31 4.42
N SER A 107 -8.90 -4.54 4.13
CA SER A 107 -8.65 -5.01 2.77
C SER A 107 -9.91 -4.94 1.90
N LEU A 108 -11.05 -5.38 2.43
CA LEU A 108 -12.33 -5.30 1.73
C LEU A 108 -12.72 -3.85 1.42
N GLU A 109 -12.58 -2.94 2.40
CA GLU A 109 -12.89 -1.53 2.22
C GLU A 109 -11.93 -0.87 1.21
N CYS A 110 -10.64 -1.19 1.25
CA CYS A 110 -9.68 -0.75 0.25
C CYS A 110 -10.05 -1.24 -1.16
N ALA A 111 -10.50 -2.48 -1.31
CA ALA A 111 -10.95 -3.01 -2.60
C ALA A 111 -12.21 -2.28 -3.10
N TYR A 112 -13.15 -1.98 -2.20
CA TYR A 112 -14.35 -1.21 -2.52
C TYR A 112 -14.01 0.21 -2.95
N HIS A 113 -13.20 0.93 -2.17
CA HIS A 113 -12.72 2.26 -2.51
C HIS A 113 -11.89 2.26 -3.79
N HIS A 114 -11.10 1.22 -4.06
CA HIS A 114 -10.34 1.10 -5.30
C HIS A 114 -11.28 0.96 -6.51
N ALA A 115 -12.31 0.12 -6.41
CA ALA A 115 -13.32 -0.05 -7.47
C ALA A 115 -14.12 1.24 -7.71
N GLU A 116 -14.59 1.88 -6.63
CA GLU A 116 -15.31 3.16 -6.73
C GLU A 116 -14.40 4.28 -7.23
N SER A 117 -13.14 4.30 -6.81
CA SER A 117 -12.13 5.23 -7.33
C SER A 117 -11.88 5.01 -8.81
N HIS A 118 -11.80 3.78 -9.31
CA HIS A 118 -11.69 3.50 -10.75
C HIS A 118 -12.95 3.90 -11.53
N ARG A 119 -14.12 3.82 -10.90
CA ARG A 119 -15.40 4.20 -11.51
C ARG A 119 -15.60 5.71 -11.56
N ARG A 120 -15.14 6.43 -10.54
CA ARG A 120 -15.36 7.87 -10.33
C ARG A 120 -14.15 8.74 -10.70
N THR A 121 -12.97 8.14 -10.80
CA THR A 121 -11.71 8.80 -11.19
C THR A 121 -11.29 8.30 -12.57
N PRO A 122 -11.18 9.19 -13.56
CA PRO A 122 -10.67 8.84 -14.89
C PRO A 122 -9.23 8.34 -14.79
N HIS A 123 -8.99 7.04 -14.96
CA HIS A 123 -7.64 6.53 -15.21
C HIS A 123 -7.40 6.55 -16.73
N PRO A 124 -6.32 7.18 -17.23
CA PRO A 124 -5.80 6.83 -18.54
C PRO A 124 -5.53 5.32 -18.51
N ALA A 125 -5.95 4.59 -19.53
CA ALA A 125 -5.77 3.14 -19.61
C ALA A 125 -4.29 2.77 -19.30
N PRO A 126 -4.02 1.63 -18.62
CA PRO A 126 -2.65 1.21 -18.31
C PRO A 126 -1.95 0.84 -19.62
N GLY A 127 -1.31 1.83 -20.24
CA GLY A 127 -0.76 1.72 -21.58
C GLY A 127 0.31 2.77 -21.83
N LYS A 128 1.44 2.65 -21.11
CA LYS A 128 2.70 3.40 -21.29
C LYS A 128 2.59 4.94 -21.13
N PRO A 129 3.53 5.60 -20.43
CA PRO A 129 3.44 7.03 -20.11
C PRO A 129 3.51 8.02 -21.30
N ASN A 130 3.48 7.55 -22.55
CA ASN A 130 3.66 8.37 -23.76
C ASN A 130 2.60 8.15 -24.86
N SER A 131 1.38 7.73 -24.54
CA SER A 131 0.36 7.64 -25.60
C SER A 131 -1.03 8.05 -25.10
N LEU A 132 -1.22 9.37 -24.99
CA LEU A 132 -2.56 9.94 -25.17
C LEU A 132 -3.12 9.56 -26.56
N ASP A 133 -2.23 9.27 -27.51
CA ASP A 133 -2.52 8.95 -28.92
C ASP A 133 -3.14 7.56 -29.18
N ASN A 134 -3.16 6.64 -28.19
CA ASN A 134 -3.71 5.30 -28.37
C ASN A 134 -5.10 5.09 -27.75
N GLN A 135 -5.69 6.11 -27.09
CA GLN A 135 -7.10 6.02 -26.70
C GLN A 135 -8.00 6.23 -27.92
N THR A 136 -8.90 5.29 -28.18
CA THR A 136 -9.88 5.44 -29.24
C THR A 136 -10.78 6.64 -28.92
N TYR A 137 -11.18 7.44 -29.90
CA TYR A 137 -12.07 8.59 -29.69
C TYR A 137 -13.33 8.23 -28.88
N SER A 138 -13.87 7.02 -29.04
CA SER A 138 -14.97 6.49 -28.24
C SER A 138 -14.65 6.39 -26.73
N GLN A 139 -13.42 6.03 -26.37
CA GLN A 139 -12.96 5.95 -24.98
C GLN A 139 -12.82 7.34 -24.38
N LEU A 140 -12.30 8.32 -25.14
CA LEU A 140 -12.23 9.72 -24.72
C LEU A 140 -13.62 10.30 -24.46
N ILE A 141 -14.57 10.09 -25.37
CA ILE A 141 -15.95 10.55 -25.19
C ILE A 141 -16.60 9.91 -23.95
N SER A 142 -16.41 8.60 -23.75
CA SER A 142 -16.90 7.94 -22.53
C SER A 142 -16.29 8.55 -21.28
N THR A 143 -14.99 8.82 -21.30
CA THR A 143 -14.26 9.41 -20.17
C THR A 143 -14.76 10.81 -19.83
N VAL A 144 -14.90 11.68 -20.83
CA VAL A 144 -15.41 13.04 -20.67
C VAL A 144 -16.85 13.02 -20.12
N LYS A 145 -17.71 12.12 -20.59
CA LYS A 145 -19.07 11.97 -20.04
C LYS A 145 -19.07 11.58 -18.57
N THR A 146 -18.23 10.61 -18.19
CA THR A 146 -18.08 10.20 -16.78
C THR A 146 -17.55 11.36 -15.92
N GLN A 147 -16.60 12.16 -16.41
CA GLN A 147 -16.09 13.35 -15.72
C GLN A 147 -17.17 14.40 -15.48
N ILE A 148 -17.99 14.69 -16.51
CA ILE A 148 -19.10 15.64 -16.40
C ILE A 148 -20.10 15.15 -15.35
N SER A 149 -20.49 13.88 -15.38
CA SER A 149 -21.42 13.29 -14.40
C SER A 149 -20.86 13.35 -12.97
N CYS A 150 -19.57 13.03 -12.78
CA CYS A 150 -18.92 13.08 -11.47
C CYS A 150 -18.88 14.52 -10.93
N ALA A 151 -18.52 15.50 -11.78
CA ALA A 151 -18.51 16.90 -11.39
C ALA A 151 -19.91 17.41 -11.02
N GLN A 152 -20.96 16.95 -11.72
CA GLN A 152 -22.36 17.24 -11.39
C GLN A 152 -22.75 16.65 -10.03
N GLU A 153 -22.44 15.37 -9.77
CA GLU A 153 -22.72 14.73 -8.48
C GLU A 153 -22.04 15.45 -7.31
N VAL A 154 -20.78 15.86 -7.47
CA VAL A 154 -20.04 16.61 -6.44
C VAL A 154 -20.64 18.00 -6.23
N HIS A 155 -20.98 18.69 -7.33
CA HIS A 155 -21.65 19.99 -7.27
C HIS A 155 -22.98 19.89 -6.50
N ASP A 156 -23.81 18.90 -6.83
CA ASP A 156 -25.11 18.71 -6.19
C ASP A 156 -24.97 18.37 -4.71
N LEU A 157 -23.99 17.52 -4.35
CA LEU A 157 -23.69 17.20 -2.96
C LEU A 157 -23.23 18.43 -2.17
N LEU A 158 -22.38 19.28 -2.77
CA LEU A 158 -21.91 20.53 -2.14
C LEU A 158 -23.03 21.55 -1.98
N MET A 159 -23.89 21.70 -2.99
CA MET A 159 -25.07 22.56 -2.94
C MET A 159 -26.03 22.12 -1.83
N GLU A 160 -26.29 20.82 -1.75
CA GLU A 160 -27.11 20.23 -0.70
C GLU A 160 -26.50 20.43 0.70
N CYS A 161 -25.18 20.27 0.84
CA CYS A 161 -24.47 20.57 2.09
C CYS A 161 -24.58 22.05 2.47
N SER A 162 -24.42 22.96 1.51
CA SER A 162 -24.53 24.40 1.73
C SER A 162 -25.93 24.77 2.22
N LYS A 163 -26.98 24.23 1.59
CA LYS A 163 -28.37 24.46 1.97
C LYS A 163 -28.66 23.99 3.40
N ARG A 164 -28.24 22.77 3.76
CA ARG A 164 -28.41 22.25 5.13
C ARG A 164 -27.66 23.07 6.18
N LEU A 165 -26.52 23.66 5.81
CA LEU A 165 -25.75 24.51 6.72
C LEU A 165 -26.47 25.84 6.99
N GLU A 166 -27.12 26.41 5.97
CA GLU A 166 -27.97 27.59 6.10
C GLU A 166 -29.22 27.30 6.94
N GLU A 167 -29.90 26.18 6.70
CA GLU A 167 -31.07 25.77 7.48
C GLU A 167 -30.75 25.59 8.97
N ARG A 168 -29.58 25.06 9.32
CA ARG A 168 -29.15 24.90 10.73
C ARG A 168 -28.73 26.19 11.44
N LYS A 169 -28.57 27.30 10.71
CA LYS A 169 -28.26 28.62 11.29
C LYS A 169 -29.51 29.43 11.68
N THR A 170 -30.70 28.95 11.33
CA THR A 170 -32.00 29.60 11.61
C THR A 170 -32.69 28.89 12.76
#